data_AF-A0A8H5E970-F1
#
_entry.id   AF-A0A8H5E970-F1
#
_cell.length_a   1.000
_cell.length_b   1.000
_cell.length_c   1.000
_cell.angle_alpha   90.00
_cell.angle_beta   90.00
_cell.angle_gamma   90.00
#
_symmetry.space_group_name_H-M   'P 1'
#
loop_
_entity.id
_entity.type
_entity.pdbx_description
1 polymer ?
#
loop_
_entity_poly.entity_id
_entity_poly.type
_entity_poly.pdbx_seq_one_letter_code
_entity_poly.pdbx_strand_id
1 'polypeptide(L)'
;MTIAEDQQLAFSEYWDGRYTNSNNNDSTHEWYRSFSQVLQFLQKNLFEQAGRTAQDNPRILHLGSGDSVVPAELAERGYLRQLCVDFSPVVVDMMTERHKEIAGIEWSRVDVRDMPSIASGSIDVAFDKGTLDAMIYGSPWNPPDEGMMVPNKL
;
A
#
# COMPACT_ATOMS: atom_id res chain seq x y z
N MET A 1 7.35 21.74 2.00
CA MET A 1 8.50 20.86 2.20
C MET A 1 9.62 21.29 1.29
N THR A 2 10.85 21.11 1.73
CA THR A 2 12.06 21.22 0.91
C THR A 2 12.30 19.91 0.15
N ILE A 3 13.06 19.95 -0.94
CA ILE A 3 13.42 18.73 -1.71
C ILE A 3 14.06 17.66 -0.81
N ALA A 4 14.83 18.08 0.20
CA ALA A 4 15.47 17.17 1.16
C ALA A 4 14.48 16.53 2.16
N GLU A 5 13.34 17.17 2.42
CA GLU A 5 12.26 16.58 3.21
C GLU A 5 11.44 15.60 2.35
N ASP A 6 11.18 15.94 1.09
CA ASP A 6 10.47 15.06 0.15
C ASP A 6 11.26 13.78 -0.16
N GLN A 7 12.59 13.88 -0.26
CA GLN A 7 13.47 12.73 -0.50
C GLN A 7 13.38 11.67 0.61
N GLN A 8 13.14 12.09 1.86
CA GLN A 8 13.05 11.15 2.98
C GLN A 8 11.82 10.24 2.89
N LEU A 9 10.78 10.64 2.15
CA LEU A 9 9.56 9.84 1.96
C LEU A 9 9.83 8.53 1.19
N ALA A 10 10.92 8.47 0.41
CA ALA A 10 11.31 7.28 -0.36
C ALA A 10 12.08 6.24 0.46
N PHE A 11 12.29 6.47 1.77
CA PHE A 11 13.05 5.62 2.67
C PHE A 11 12.19 5.14 3.84
N SER A 12 12.31 3.86 4.18
CA SER A 12 11.48 3.25 5.23
C SER A 12 11.72 3.87 6.60
N GLU A 13 12.92 4.35 6.89
CA GLU A 13 13.30 4.90 8.19
C GLU A 13 12.46 6.12 8.60
N TYR A 14 12.09 6.96 7.63
CA TYR A 14 11.18 8.08 7.86
C TYR A 14 9.81 7.58 8.35
N TRP A 15 9.28 6.56 7.66
CA TRP A 15 7.99 5.97 7.95
C TRP A 15 8.01 5.13 9.24
N ASP A 16 9.07 4.38 9.50
CA ASP A 16 9.28 3.63 10.74
C ASP A 16 9.20 4.56 11.96
N GLY A 17 9.88 5.72 11.89
CA GLY A 17 9.79 6.75 12.91
C GLY A 17 8.37 7.28 13.07
N ARG A 18 7.64 7.49 11.97
CA ARG A 18 6.25 7.92 12.01
C ARG A 18 5.33 6.87 12.68
N TYR A 19 5.42 5.62 12.25
CA TYR A 19 4.56 4.53 12.74
C TYR A 19 4.88 4.11 14.17
N THR A 20 6.13 4.27 14.61
CA THR A 20 6.50 4.06 16.02
C THR A 20 5.81 5.09 16.93
N ASN A 21 5.62 6.31 16.44
CA ASN A 21 5.04 7.42 17.21
C ASN A 21 3.51 7.50 17.11
N SER A 22 2.87 6.80 16.17
CA SER A 22 1.42 6.60 16.18
C SER A 22 1.07 5.59 17.28
N ASN A 23 0.63 6.08 18.43
CA ASN A 23 0.15 5.21 19.51
C ASN A 23 -0.90 4.24 18.94
N ASN A 24 -0.87 2.97 19.37
CA ASN A 24 -1.76 1.87 18.96
C ASN A 24 -3.28 2.14 19.09
N ASN A 25 -3.69 3.34 19.51
CA ASN A 25 -5.07 3.76 19.74
C ASN A 25 -5.44 5.11 19.09
N ASP A 26 -4.47 5.81 18.49
CA ASP A 26 -4.75 7.03 17.72
C ASP A 26 -5.17 6.64 16.30
N SER A 27 -6.23 7.29 15.82
CA SER A 27 -6.87 7.10 14.51
C SER A 27 -5.89 6.71 13.40
N THR A 28 -6.17 5.58 12.72
CA THR A 28 -5.54 5.17 11.46
C THR A 28 -5.31 6.37 10.55
N HIS A 29 -4.09 6.55 10.07
CA HIS A 29 -3.77 7.67 9.17
C HIS A 29 -4.21 7.35 7.75
N GLU A 30 -5.41 7.81 7.44
CA GLU A 30 -5.95 7.66 6.10
C GLU A 30 -5.48 8.81 5.20
N TRP A 31 -4.35 8.59 4.52
CA TRP A 31 -3.76 9.58 3.62
C TRP A 31 -4.68 9.89 2.44
N TYR A 32 -4.74 11.19 2.09
CA TYR A 32 -5.52 11.84 1.03
C TYR A 32 -7.05 11.80 1.17
N ARG A 33 -7.63 10.61 1.28
CA ARG A 33 -9.09 10.40 1.23
C ARG A 33 -9.50 9.26 2.16
N SER A 34 -10.54 9.47 2.96
CA SER A 34 -11.17 8.41 3.76
C SER A 34 -11.74 7.31 2.86
N PHE A 35 -11.96 6.11 3.42
CA PHE A 35 -12.65 5.04 2.70
C PHE A 35 -13.99 5.51 2.10
N SER A 36 -14.78 6.26 2.88
CA SER A 36 -16.05 6.83 2.41
C SER A 36 -15.91 7.77 1.21
N GLN A 37 -14.78 8.48 1.08
CA GLN A 37 -14.52 9.37 -0.05
C GLN A 37 -14.06 8.62 -1.30
N VAL A 38 -13.39 7.47 -1.16
CA VAL A 38 -13.02 6.61 -2.30
C VAL A 38 -14.11 5.61 -2.68
N LEU A 39 -15.16 5.48 -1.87
CA LEU A 39 -16.21 4.48 -2.07
C LEU A 39 -16.85 4.54 -3.47
N GLN A 40 -17.17 5.72 -3.97
CA GLN A 40 -17.76 5.85 -5.31
C GLN A 40 -16.78 5.41 -6.42
N PHE A 41 -15.48 5.66 -6.22
CA PHE A 41 -14.45 5.20 -7.13
C PHE A 41 -14.34 3.67 -7.10
N LEU A 42 -14.32 3.07 -5.91
CA LEU A 42 -14.28 1.60 -5.75
C LEU A 42 -15.55 0.93 -6.27
N GLN A 43 -16.72 1.54 -6.06
CA GLN A 43 -18.00 1.05 -6.60
C GLN A 43 -17.89 0.85 -8.11
N LYS A 44 -17.47 1.90 -8.82
CA LYS A 44 -17.38 1.90 -10.27
C LYS A 44 -16.24 1.01 -10.79
N ASN A 45 -15.09 0.99 -10.14
CA ASN A 45 -13.86 0.40 -10.71
C ASN A 45 -13.47 -0.96 -10.12
N LEU A 46 -14.15 -1.41 -9.07
CA LEU A 46 -13.92 -2.71 -8.43
C LEU A 46 -15.23 -3.45 -8.20
N PHE A 47 -16.17 -2.87 -7.46
CA PHE A 47 -17.33 -3.62 -6.95
C PHE A 47 -18.34 -4.00 -8.04
N GLU A 48 -18.48 -3.18 -9.08
CA GLU A 48 -19.38 -3.44 -10.21
C GLU A 48 -18.64 -4.04 -11.42
N GLN A 49 -17.34 -4.32 -11.30
CA GLN A 49 -16.55 -4.86 -12.41
C GLN A 49 -16.66 -6.38 -12.47
N ALA A 50 -17.16 -6.90 -13.59
CA ALA A 50 -17.23 -8.33 -13.84
C ALA A 50 -15.84 -8.99 -13.75
N GLY A 51 -15.74 -10.13 -13.05
CA GLY A 51 -14.47 -10.82 -12.81
C GLY A 51 -13.64 -10.23 -11.67
N ARG A 52 -14.15 -9.20 -10.97
CA ARG A 52 -13.47 -8.55 -9.84
C ARG A 52 -14.41 -8.28 -8.66
N THR A 53 -15.61 -8.86 -8.66
CA THR A 53 -16.51 -8.77 -7.53
C THR A 53 -15.98 -9.60 -6.35
N ALA A 54 -16.54 -9.42 -5.15
CA ALA A 54 -16.19 -10.26 -4.00
C ALA A 54 -16.37 -11.76 -4.30
N GLN A 55 -17.39 -12.13 -5.09
CA GLN A 55 -17.67 -13.52 -5.49
C GLN A 55 -16.62 -14.09 -6.45
N ASP A 56 -16.02 -13.24 -7.29
CA ASP A 56 -14.92 -13.64 -8.18
C ASP A 56 -13.61 -13.87 -7.40
N ASN A 57 -13.57 -13.43 -6.14
CA ASN A 57 -12.45 -13.58 -5.21
C ASN A 57 -11.10 -13.13 -5.81
N PRO A 58 -11.01 -11.90 -6.37
CA PRO A 58 -9.80 -11.40 -6.99
C PRO A 58 -8.67 -11.27 -5.97
N ARG A 59 -7.43 -11.50 -6.40
CA ARG A 59 -6.26 -11.18 -5.60
C ARG A 59 -5.93 -9.70 -5.72
N ILE A 60 -6.07 -8.99 -4.60
CA ILE A 60 -5.85 -7.54 -4.49
C ILE A 60 -4.49 -7.30 -3.84
N LEU A 61 -3.64 -6.51 -4.49
CA LEU A 61 -2.37 -6.02 -3.94
C LEU A 61 -2.53 -4.56 -3.52
N HIS A 62 -2.29 -4.24 -2.25
CA HIS A 62 -2.24 -2.87 -1.74
C HIS A 62 -0.78 -2.43 -1.65
N LEU A 63 -0.38 -1.49 -2.49
CA LEU A 63 0.98 -0.96 -2.58
C LEU A 63 1.20 0.12 -1.52
N GLY A 64 2.21 -0.03 -0.66
CA GLY A 64 2.49 0.90 0.45
C GLY A 64 1.25 1.10 1.32
N SER A 65 0.72 -0.02 1.83
CA SER A 65 -0.58 -0.04 2.51
C SER A 65 -0.63 0.84 3.74
N GLY A 66 0.52 1.12 4.37
CA GLY A 66 0.60 1.84 5.63
C GLY A 66 -0.35 1.28 6.66
N ASP A 67 -0.97 2.16 7.45
CA ASP A 67 -1.99 1.84 8.44
C ASP A 67 -3.42 2.11 7.94
N SER A 68 -3.64 2.07 6.62
CA SER A 68 -4.95 2.33 5.98
C SER A 68 -6.00 1.31 6.42
N VAL A 69 -7.26 1.77 6.52
CA VAL A 69 -8.42 0.89 6.83
C VAL A 69 -9.02 0.23 5.61
N VAL A 70 -8.60 0.61 4.39
CA VAL A 70 -9.15 0.07 3.14
C VAL A 70 -9.15 -1.46 3.11
N PRO A 71 -8.09 -2.19 3.50
CA PRO A 71 -8.10 -3.65 3.48
C PRO A 71 -9.18 -4.27 4.39
N ALA A 72 -9.39 -3.70 5.57
CA ALA A 72 -10.41 -4.18 6.51
C ALA A 72 -11.83 -3.91 5.95
N GLU A 73 -12.07 -2.72 5.42
CA GLU A 73 -13.33 -2.35 4.77
C GLU A 73 -13.66 -3.23 3.56
N LEU A 74 -12.63 -3.65 2.80
CA LEU A 74 -12.80 -4.61 1.70
C LEU A 74 -13.08 -6.02 2.22
N ALA A 75 -12.44 -6.45 3.31
CA ALA A 75 -12.71 -7.75 3.92
C ALA A 75 -14.16 -7.85 4.43
N GLU A 76 -14.68 -6.80 5.05
CA GLU A 76 -16.10 -6.71 5.47
C GLU A 76 -17.07 -6.82 4.29
N ARG A 77 -16.63 -6.47 3.08
CA ARG A 77 -17.40 -6.57 1.83
C ARG A 77 -17.20 -7.90 1.10
N GLY A 78 -16.44 -8.83 1.68
CA GLY A 78 -16.22 -10.17 1.15
C GLY A 78 -15.00 -10.33 0.24
N TYR A 79 -14.12 -9.34 0.16
CA TYR A 79 -12.84 -9.46 -0.55
C TYR A 79 -11.80 -10.12 0.36
N LEU A 80 -11.58 -11.42 0.20
CA LEU A 80 -10.83 -12.24 1.15
C LEU A 80 -9.46 -12.71 0.65
N ARG A 81 -8.95 -12.14 -0.46
CA ARG A 81 -7.62 -12.45 -1.02
C ARG A 81 -6.80 -11.18 -1.20
N GLN A 82 -6.40 -10.59 -0.09
CA GLN A 82 -5.68 -9.32 -0.07
C GLN A 82 -4.24 -9.51 0.38
N LEU A 83 -3.31 -8.89 -0.33
CA LEU A 83 -1.90 -8.78 0.04
C LEU A 83 -1.59 -7.29 0.23
N CYS A 84 -1.29 -6.91 1.46
CA CYS A 84 -0.88 -5.56 1.84
C CYS A 84 0.63 -5.54 1.98
N VAL A 85 1.29 -4.69 1.20
CA VAL A 85 2.75 -4.56 1.24
C VAL A 85 3.17 -3.18 1.68
N ASP A 86 4.22 -3.15 2.49
CA ASP A 86 4.91 -1.92 2.86
C ASP A 86 6.39 -2.20 3.09
N PHE A 87 7.27 -1.24 2.81
CA PHE A 87 8.70 -1.39 3.07
C PHE A 87 9.08 -1.19 4.54
N SER A 88 8.17 -0.61 5.33
CA SER A 88 8.33 -0.34 6.76
C SER A 88 8.00 -1.60 7.55
N PRO A 89 8.98 -2.25 8.22
CA PRO A 89 8.69 -3.37 9.09
C PRO A 89 7.74 -2.98 10.23
N VAL A 90 7.83 -1.74 10.72
CA VAL A 90 7.02 -1.26 11.87
C VAL A 90 5.53 -1.32 11.55
N VAL A 91 5.12 -0.80 10.39
CA VAL A 91 3.69 -0.79 10.02
C VAL A 91 3.19 -2.18 9.65
N VAL A 92 4.03 -3.01 9.02
CA VAL A 92 3.69 -4.40 8.70
C VAL A 92 3.42 -5.19 9.97
N ASP A 93 4.30 -5.11 10.97
CA ASP A 93 4.12 -5.84 12.23
C ASP A 93 2.90 -5.32 13.00
N MET A 94 2.73 -3.99 13.07
CA MET A 94 1.58 -3.36 13.72
C MET A 94 0.25 -3.79 13.09
N MET A 95 0.15 -3.76 11.76
CA MET A 95 -1.09 -4.08 11.05
C MET A 95 -1.37 -5.58 11.01
N THR A 96 -0.32 -6.41 10.98
CA THR A 96 -0.44 -7.87 11.17
C THR A 96 -1.11 -8.19 12.49
N GLU A 97 -0.63 -7.61 13.59
CA GLU A 97 -1.23 -7.84 14.92
C GLU A 97 -2.63 -7.23 15.03
N ARG A 98 -2.83 -6.00 14.53
CA ARG A 98 -4.13 -5.30 14.57
C ARG A 98 -5.23 -6.08 13.85
N HIS A 99 -4.91 -6.71 12.72
CA HIS A 99 -5.86 -7.40 11.86
C HIS A 99 -5.77 -8.93 11.93
N LYS A 100 -5.09 -9.50 12.93
CA LYS A 100 -4.91 -10.96 13.06
C LYS A 100 -6.21 -11.77 13.09
N GLU A 101 -7.32 -11.17 13.56
CA GLU A 101 -8.64 -11.80 13.63
C GLU A 101 -9.50 -11.55 12.37
N ILE A 102 -9.01 -10.74 11.42
CA ILE A 102 -9.69 -10.45 10.16
C ILE A 102 -9.17 -11.41 9.09
N ALA A 103 -10.01 -12.35 8.67
CA ALA A 103 -9.65 -13.30 7.64
C ALA A 103 -9.46 -12.60 6.28
N GLY A 104 -8.51 -13.12 5.48
CA GLY A 104 -8.34 -12.74 4.08
C GLY A 104 -7.43 -11.54 3.82
N ILE A 105 -6.70 -11.08 4.83
CA ILE A 105 -5.69 -10.03 4.71
C ILE A 105 -4.31 -10.60 5.10
N GLU A 106 -3.38 -10.57 4.14
CA GLU A 106 -1.97 -10.88 4.35
C GLU A 106 -1.18 -9.57 4.39
N TRP A 107 -0.28 -9.42 5.35
CA TRP A 107 0.63 -8.28 5.48
C TRP A 107 2.06 -8.77 5.26
N SER A 108 2.83 -8.07 4.42
CA SER A 108 4.19 -8.50 4.08
C SER A 108 5.12 -7.31 3.89
N ARG A 109 6.36 -7.46 4.37
CA ARG A 109 7.41 -6.45 4.13
C ARG A 109 7.95 -6.61 2.71
N VAL A 110 7.59 -5.70 1.83
CA VAL A 110 8.03 -5.68 0.44
C VAL A 110 8.24 -4.24 -0.01
N ASP A 111 9.36 -3.99 -0.68
CA ASP A 111 9.61 -2.73 -1.37
C ASP A 111 8.96 -2.78 -2.76
N VAL A 112 8.05 -1.86 -3.04
CA VAL A 112 7.33 -1.82 -4.33
C VAL A 112 8.23 -1.56 -5.54
N ARG A 113 9.46 -1.08 -5.32
CA ARG A 113 10.48 -0.91 -6.36
C ARG A 113 11.07 -2.25 -6.81
N ASP A 114 11.07 -3.26 -5.94
CA ASP A 114 11.58 -4.61 -6.22
C ASP A 114 10.76 -5.68 -5.49
N MET A 115 9.88 -6.37 -6.22
CA MET A 115 8.88 -7.30 -5.65
C MET A 115 9.08 -8.77 -6.10
N PRO A 116 10.25 -9.39 -5.88
CA PRO A 116 10.53 -10.74 -6.39
C PRO A 116 9.69 -11.83 -5.72
N SER A 117 9.12 -11.56 -4.54
CA SER A 117 8.22 -12.47 -3.82
C SER A 117 6.81 -12.54 -4.43
N ILE A 118 6.46 -11.60 -5.32
CA ILE A 118 5.15 -11.54 -5.98
C ILE A 118 5.29 -12.05 -7.41
N ALA A 119 4.70 -13.20 -7.71
CA ALA A 119 4.81 -13.82 -9.02
C ALA A 119 4.12 -13.00 -10.12
N SER A 120 4.75 -12.91 -11.29
CA SER A 120 4.16 -12.22 -12.44
C SER A 120 2.81 -12.85 -12.83
N GLY A 121 1.79 -12.01 -13.04
CA GLY A 121 0.44 -12.44 -13.40
C GLY A 121 -0.38 -13.02 -12.24
N SER A 122 0.08 -12.94 -10.99
CA SER A 122 -0.65 -13.49 -9.84
C SER A 122 -1.65 -12.52 -9.18
N ILE A 123 -1.72 -11.28 -9.65
CA ILE A 123 -2.53 -10.19 -9.05
C ILE A 123 -3.59 -9.75 -10.06
N ASP A 124 -4.83 -9.68 -9.62
CA ASP A 124 -5.98 -9.28 -10.45
C ASP A 124 -6.25 -7.77 -10.36
N VAL A 125 -5.95 -7.18 -9.20
CA VAL A 125 -6.15 -5.76 -8.90
C VAL A 125 -4.96 -5.24 -8.10
N ALA A 126 -4.33 -4.16 -8.55
CA ALA A 126 -3.37 -3.40 -7.77
C ALA A 126 -4.01 -2.08 -7.33
N PHE A 127 -3.87 -1.75 -6.06
CA PHE A 127 -4.41 -0.55 -5.43
C PHE A 127 -3.27 0.28 -4.86
N ASP A 128 -3.12 1.50 -5.37
CA ASP A 128 -2.21 2.52 -4.85
C ASP A 128 -3.02 3.72 -4.37
N LYS A 129 -2.67 4.21 -3.18
CA LYS A 129 -3.24 5.43 -2.60
C LYS A 129 -2.19 6.19 -1.82
N GLY A 130 -1.29 6.84 -2.56
CA GLY A 130 -0.28 7.74 -2.01
C GLY A 130 1.14 7.19 -1.99
N THR A 131 1.34 5.93 -2.40
CA THR A 131 2.65 5.29 -2.31
C THR A 131 3.59 5.80 -3.38
N LEU A 132 3.09 5.97 -4.61
CA LEU A 132 3.90 6.56 -5.68
C LEU A 132 4.27 8.02 -5.38
N ASP A 133 3.40 8.77 -4.70
CA ASP A 133 3.69 10.14 -4.27
C ASP A 133 4.87 10.19 -3.28
N ALA A 134 5.01 9.19 -2.40
CA ALA A 134 6.15 9.08 -1.48
C ALA A 134 7.46 8.68 -2.18
N MET A 135 7.37 8.01 -3.34
CA MET A 135 8.54 7.51 -4.07
C MET A 135 9.13 8.53 -5.05
N ILE A 136 8.32 9.48 -5.51
CA ILE A 136 8.73 10.47 -6.50
C ILE A 136 9.11 11.76 -5.80
N TYR A 137 10.41 12.01 -5.68
CA TYR A 137 10.98 13.30 -5.27
C TYR A 137 11.83 13.89 -6.40
N GLY A 138 11.91 15.23 -6.45
CA GLY A 138 12.56 15.94 -7.55
C GLY A 138 11.60 16.28 -8.71
N SER A 139 12.15 16.62 -9.88
CA SER A 139 11.32 16.96 -11.05
C SER A 139 10.68 15.69 -11.62
N PRO A 140 9.35 15.63 -11.83
CA PRO A 140 8.70 14.50 -12.50
C PRO A 140 9.26 14.23 -13.92
N TRP A 141 9.87 15.26 -14.51
CA TRP A 141 10.46 15.23 -15.85
C TRP A 141 11.96 14.95 -15.85
N ASN A 142 12.59 14.94 -14.67
CA ASN A 142 14.01 14.65 -14.48
C ASN A 142 14.24 14.12 -13.05
N PRO A 143 13.75 12.91 -12.73
CA PRO A 143 13.93 12.32 -11.41
C PRO A 143 15.43 12.05 -11.17
N PRO A 144 15.92 12.21 -9.94
CA PRO A 144 17.32 11.89 -9.61
C PRO A 144 17.59 10.39 -9.82
N ASP A 145 18.82 10.05 -10.24
CA ASP A 145 19.24 8.68 -10.58
C ASP A 145 19.03 7.68 -9.44
N GLU A 146 19.00 8.16 -8.20
CA GLU A 146 18.80 7.37 -6.96
C GLU A 146 17.43 6.66 -6.90
N GLY A 147 16.45 7.08 -7.70
CA GLY A 147 15.13 6.45 -7.81
C GLY A 147 14.98 5.42 -8.94
N MET A 148 15.97 5.31 -9.83
CA MET A 148 15.97 4.31 -10.90
C MET A 148 16.99 3.23 -10.57
N MET A 149 16.53 2.02 -10.26
CA MET A 149 17.41 0.85 -10.28
C MET A 149 18.08 0.77 -11.65
N VAL A 150 19.38 1.08 -11.69
CA VAL A 150 20.24 0.70 -12.82
C VAL A 150 20.19 -0.82 -12.90
N PRO A 151 19.65 -1.41 -13.98
CA PRO A 151 19.71 -2.85 -14.15
C PRO A 151 21.19 -3.21 -14.19
N ASN A 152 21.62 -4.11 -13.29
CA ASN A 152 22.94 -4.70 -13.37
C ASN A 152 23.17 -5.16 -14.81
N LYS A 153 24.17 -4.54 -15.47
CA LYS A 153 24.63 -4.99 -16.78
C LYS A 153 25.05 -6.45 -16.64
N LEU A 154 24.37 -7.32 -17.39
CA LEU A 154 24.88 -8.64 -17.74
C LEU A 154 26.17 -8.49 -18.54
#